data_AF-A0A9N9F2E0-F1
#
_entry.id   AF-A0A9N9F2E0-F1
#
_cell.length_a   1.000
_cell.length_b   1.000
_cell.length_c   1.000
_cell.angle_alpha   90.00
_cell.angle_beta   90.00
_cell.angle_gamma   90.00
#
_symmetry.space_group_name_H-M   'P 1'
#
loop_
_entity.id
_entity.type
_entity.pdbx_description
1 polymer ?
#
loop_
_entity_poly.entity_id
_entity_poly.type
_entity_poly.pdbx_seq_one_letter_code
_entity_poly.pdbx_strand_id
1 'polypeptide(L)'
;VELNLHVKCTEEDTTKDVTSKDLVSHDPRFTPISEGPKDVGILIAKLRKGQEIKVKCIAKKGVAKEHAKWSPCAAVAFEYDPFNKLRHTHYWKEDDEKKEWPPSKNATDDFPPLDDEIFDFTAKPNRFYFEIETIGSMKPEDIVMNAFKKLLEKISSIQMGLHANDVPINGREPARDVF
;
A
#
# COMPACT_ATOMS: atom_id res chain seq x y z
N VAL A 1 7.15 19.43 -1.97
CA VAL A 1 8.32 19.65 -1.11
C VAL A 1 9.56 19.60 -1.96
N GLU A 2 10.48 20.55 -1.79
CA GLU A 2 11.74 20.59 -2.54
C GLU A 2 12.87 19.93 -1.74
N LEU A 3 13.61 19.02 -2.37
CA LEU A 3 14.80 18.37 -1.82
C LEU A 3 15.98 18.60 -2.75
N ASN A 4 17.16 18.85 -2.20
CA ASN A 4 18.40 19.00 -2.95
C ASN A 4 19.35 17.84 -2.61
N LEU A 5 19.97 17.27 -3.65
CA LEU A 5 21.07 16.32 -3.51
C LEU A 5 22.29 16.92 -4.21
N HIS A 6 23.32 17.26 -3.44
CA HIS A 6 24.57 17.77 -3.98
C HIS A 6 25.76 17.09 -3.29
N VAL A 7 26.38 16.15 -4.00
CA VAL A 7 27.51 15.38 -3.49
C VAL A 7 28.59 15.27 -4.56
N LYS A 8 29.85 15.53 -4.16
CA LYS A 8 31.04 15.37 -4.99
C LYS A 8 32.03 14.43 -4.30
N CYS A 9 32.66 13.55 -5.06
CA CYS A 9 33.76 12.71 -4.59
C CYS A 9 35.10 13.37 -4.93
N THR A 10 35.83 13.81 -3.91
CA THR A 10 37.14 14.48 -4.05
C THR A 10 38.32 13.58 -3.68
N GLU A 11 38.06 12.51 -2.94
CA GLU A 11 39.05 11.56 -2.46
C GLU A 11 39.49 10.60 -3.58
N GLU A 12 40.77 10.26 -3.64
CA GLU A 12 41.38 9.50 -4.76
C GLU A 12 41.23 7.98 -4.63
N ASP A 13 41.39 7.47 -3.41
CA ASP A 13 41.45 6.04 -3.14
C ASP A 13 40.16 5.46 -2.55
N THR A 14 39.14 6.29 -2.31
CA THR A 14 37.87 5.87 -1.73
C THR A 14 36.71 6.09 -2.70
N THR A 15 35.77 5.14 -2.71
CA THR A 15 34.48 5.32 -3.39
C THR A 15 33.51 5.94 -2.40
N LYS A 16 32.86 7.04 -2.81
CA LYS A 16 31.86 7.73 -2.00
C LYS A 16 30.47 7.18 -2.30
N ASP A 17 29.85 6.59 -1.30
CA ASP A 17 28.46 6.16 -1.35
C ASP A 17 27.55 7.38 -1.16
N VAL A 18 26.65 7.61 -2.11
CA VAL A 18 25.61 8.66 -2.07
C VAL A 18 24.31 7.99 -1.67
N THR A 19 23.69 8.45 -0.60
CA THR A 19 22.54 7.79 0.04
C THR A 19 21.34 8.72 0.14
N SER A 20 20.19 8.17 0.55
CA SER A 20 19.01 8.96 0.86
C SER A 20 19.23 9.99 1.96
N LYS A 21 20.24 9.82 2.83
CA LYS A 21 20.57 10.78 3.89
C LYS A 21 21.24 12.05 3.37
N ASP A 22 21.81 12.01 2.17
CA ASP A 22 22.40 13.18 1.50
C ASP A 22 21.33 14.09 0.87
N LEU A 23 20.06 13.67 0.85
CA LEU A 23 18.94 14.51 0.42
C LEU A 23 18.57 15.52 1.51
N VAL A 24 18.80 16.79 1.22
CA VAL A 24 18.43 17.90 2.10
C VAL A 24 17.06 18.42 1.72
N SER A 25 16.07 18.26 2.60
CA SER A 25 14.72 18.80 2.42
C SER A 25 14.64 20.26 2.89
N HIS A 26 13.90 21.09 2.16
CA HIS A 26 13.59 22.46 2.60
C HIS A 26 12.55 22.50 3.73
N ASP A 27 11.74 21.46 3.88
CA ASP A 27 10.74 21.36 4.95
C ASP A 27 11.11 20.19 5.87
N PRO A 28 11.46 20.46 7.15
CA PRO A 28 11.94 19.42 8.07
C PRO A 28 10.86 18.39 8.42
N ARG A 29 9.58 18.65 8.14
CA ARG A 29 8.50 17.67 8.32
C ARG A 29 8.52 16.57 7.27
N PHE A 30 9.24 16.76 6.17
CA PHE A 30 9.29 15.86 5.02
C PHE A 30 10.74 15.51 4.73
N THR A 31 11.26 14.57 5.49
CA THR A 31 12.59 14.00 5.30
C THR A 31 12.50 12.57 4.77
N PRO A 32 13.55 12.07 4.11
CA PRO A 32 13.66 10.65 3.79
C PRO A 32 13.48 9.79 5.05
N ILE A 33 12.79 8.66 4.90
CA ILE A 33 12.53 7.72 5.99
C ILE A 33 13.87 7.20 6.54
N SER A 34 13.95 7.06 7.85
CA SER A 34 15.08 6.38 8.50
C SER A 34 14.62 5.40 9.57
N GLU A 35 15.22 4.22 9.58
CA GLU A 35 14.88 3.11 10.50
C GLU A 35 15.68 3.14 11.81
N GLY A 36 16.32 4.27 12.13
CA GLY A 36 16.97 4.50 13.41
C GLY A 36 18.44 4.96 13.29
N PRO A 37 19.18 5.00 14.41
CA PRO A 37 20.51 5.59 14.45
C PRO A 37 21.58 4.85 13.62
N LYS A 38 21.40 3.53 13.43
CA LYS A 38 22.32 2.67 12.68
C LYS A 38 21.99 2.55 11.19
N ASP A 39 20.86 3.10 10.77
CA ASP A 39 20.46 3.11 9.37
C ASP A 39 21.48 3.92 8.57
N VAL A 40 21.99 3.37 7.46
CA VAL A 40 22.94 4.07 6.58
C VAL A 40 22.23 4.83 5.45
N GLY A 41 20.91 4.67 5.33
CA GLY A 41 20.10 5.20 4.24
C GLY A 41 20.13 4.31 3.00
N ILE A 42 19.25 4.63 2.05
CA ILE A 42 19.13 3.91 0.79
C ILE A 42 20.26 4.37 -0.13
N LEU A 43 21.10 3.45 -0.59
CA LEU A 43 22.14 3.76 -1.57
C LEU A 43 21.51 4.21 -2.90
N ILE A 44 21.83 5.42 -3.34
CA ILE A 44 21.37 6.01 -4.61
C ILE A 44 22.42 5.78 -5.71
N ALA A 45 23.69 6.08 -5.41
CA ALA A 45 24.78 5.98 -6.36
C ALA A 45 26.12 5.81 -5.65
N LYS A 46 27.13 5.35 -6.39
CA LYS A 46 28.53 5.31 -5.94
C LYS A 46 29.36 6.22 -6.83
N LEU A 47 30.15 7.11 -6.22
CA LEU A 47 30.99 8.07 -6.92
C LEU A 47 32.47 7.76 -6.75
N ARG A 48 33.23 7.83 -7.85
CA ARG A 48 34.70 7.82 -7.87
C ARG A 48 35.23 9.27 -7.93
N LYS A 49 36.53 9.46 -7.64
CA LYS A 49 37.23 10.75 -7.73
C LYS A 49 36.81 11.56 -8.95
N GLY A 50 36.38 12.79 -8.72
CA GLY A 50 35.98 13.74 -9.77
C GLY A 50 34.50 13.65 -10.18
N GLN A 51 33.77 12.59 -9.81
CA GLN A 51 32.35 12.49 -10.09
C GLN A 51 31.52 13.32 -9.11
N GLU A 52 30.42 13.88 -9.60
CA GLU A 52 29.53 14.79 -8.88
C GLU A 52 28.07 14.54 -9.28
N ILE A 53 27.17 14.53 -8.29
CA ILE A 53 25.73 14.56 -8.47
C ILE A 53 25.22 15.87 -7.90
N LYS A 54 24.50 16.64 -8.74
CA LYS A 54 23.80 17.86 -8.33
C LYS A 54 22.42 17.87 -8.94
N VAL A 55 21.40 17.55 -8.14
CA VAL A 55 20.00 17.48 -8.59
C VAL A 55 19.06 18.15 -7.59
N LYS A 56 18.01 18.74 -8.15
CA LYS A 56 16.87 19.29 -7.42
C LYS A 56 15.66 18.38 -7.64
N CYS A 57 15.07 17.92 -6.55
CA CYS A 57 13.94 16.99 -6.55
C CYS A 57 12.69 17.69 -6.01
N ILE A 58 11.55 17.49 -6.67
CA ILE A 58 10.25 18.02 -6.24
C ILE A 58 9.32 16.87 -5.86
N ALA A 59 9.15 16.63 -4.57
CA ALA A 59 8.20 15.64 -4.06
C ALA A 59 6.77 16.19 -4.15
N LYS A 60 5.88 15.38 -4.73
CA LYS A 60 4.45 15.65 -4.92
C LYS A 60 3.61 14.56 -4.25
N LYS A 61 2.44 14.95 -3.73
CA LYS A 61 1.41 14.01 -3.30
C LYS A 61 0.88 13.27 -4.54
N GLY A 62 0.76 11.95 -4.43
CA GLY A 62 0.22 11.09 -5.48
C GLY A 62 -0.45 9.86 -4.89
N VAL A 63 -0.89 8.95 -5.74
CA VAL A 63 -1.54 7.69 -5.34
C VAL A 63 -0.92 6.50 -6.06
N ALA A 64 -0.94 5.34 -5.43
CA ALA A 64 -0.38 4.10 -5.98
C ALA A 64 -0.95 3.71 -7.36
N LYS A 65 -2.20 4.12 -7.66
CA LYS A 65 -2.84 3.92 -8.96
C LYS A 65 -2.14 4.65 -10.10
N GLU A 66 -1.50 5.79 -9.82
CA GLU A 66 -0.71 6.53 -10.81
C GLU A 66 0.70 5.94 -10.96
N HIS A 67 1.32 5.57 -9.84
CA HIS A 67 2.64 4.93 -9.85
C HIS A 67 2.93 4.22 -8.53
N ALA A 68 3.58 3.05 -8.60
CA ALA A 68 3.89 2.20 -7.44
C ALA A 68 4.70 2.91 -6.32
N LYS A 69 5.56 3.87 -6.68
CA LYS A 69 6.33 4.73 -5.73
C LYS A 69 5.48 5.50 -4.70
N TRP A 70 4.16 5.63 -4.94
CA TRP A 70 3.22 6.25 -4.00
C TRP A 70 2.40 5.22 -3.21
N SER A 71 2.77 3.92 -3.25
CA SER A 71 2.20 2.93 -2.34
C SER A 71 2.72 3.17 -0.92
N PRO A 72 1.85 3.33 0.08
CA PRO A 72 2.28 3.40 1.47
C PRO A 72 2.50 2.02 2.11
N CYS A 73 2.07 0.95 1.43
CA CYS A 73 2.17 -0.43 1.91
C CYS A 73 3.24 -1.21 1.15
N ALA A 74 3.92 -2.12 1.85
CA ALA A 74 4.80 -3.13 1.28
C ALA A 74 3.97 -4.36 0.89
N ALA A 75 3.22 -4.91 1.85
CA ALA A 75 2.32 -6.03 1.67
C ALA A 75 1.03 -5.84 2.48
N VAL A 76 -0.05 -6.47 2.00
CA VAL A 76 -1.31 -6.59 2.73
C VAL A 76 -1.70 -8.07 2.65
N ALA A 77 -1.51 -8.80 3.74
CA ALA A 77 -2.03 -10.15 3.87
C ALA A 77 -3.54 -10.08 4.08
N PHE A 78 -4.26 -10.98 3.42
CA PHE A 78 -5.70 -11.09 3.51
C PHE A 78 -6.10 -12.56 3.50
N GLU A 79 -6.92 -12.95 4.48
CA GLU A 79 -7.47 -14.29 4.59
C GLU A 79 -8.89 -14.24 5.16
N TYR A 80 -9.70 -15.23 4.82
CA TYR A 80 -10.95 -15.54 5.50
C TYR A 80 -11.20 -17.05 5.39
N ASP A 81 -12.06 -17.57 6.27
CA ASP A 81 -12.44 -19.00 6.29
C ASP A 81 -11.23 -19.97 6.29
N PRO A 82 -10.42 -19.96 7.36
CA PRO A 82 -9.16 -20.73 7.42
C PRO A 82 -9.34 -22.25 7.30
N PHE A 83 -10.56 -22.75 7.50
CA PHE A 83 -10.92 -24.17 7.39
C PHE A 83 -11.71 -24.51 6.12
N ASN A 84 -11.89 -23.56 5.20
CA ASN A 84 -12.64 -23.73 3.97
C ASN A 84 -14.07 -24.29 4.21
N LYS A 85 -14.73 -23.85 5.30
CA LYS A 85 -16.11 -24.24 5.65
C LYS A 85 -17.10 -23.86 4.57
N LEU A 86 -16.84 -22.74 3.90
CA LEU A 86 -17.66 -22.22 2.80
C LEU A 86 -17.36 -22.93 1.47
N ARG A 87 -16.30 -23.75 1.41
CA ARG A 87 -15.85 -24.46 0.21
C ARG A 87 -15.60 -23.51 -0.98
N HIS A 88 -15.08 -22.32 -0.68
CA HIS A 88 -14.71 -21.33 -1.71
C HIS A 88 -13.47 -21.76 -2.52
N THR A 89 -12.68 -22.69 -1.99
CA THR A 89 -11.62 -23.37 -2.74
C THR A 89 -11.85 -24.88 -2.75
N HIS A 90 -11.30 -25.55 -3.75
CA HIS A 90 -11.19 -27.01 -3.78
C HIS A 90 -9.71 -27.35 -3.66
N TYR A 91 -9.33 -27.93 -2.53
CA TYR A 91 -7.94 -28.30 -2.30
C TYR A 91 -7.51 -29.39 -3.29
N TRP A 92 -6.42 -29.12 -4.00
CA TRP A 92 -5.72 -30.17 -4.74
C TRP A 92 -5.12 -31.15 -3.72
N LYS A 93 -5.23 -32.46 -3.96
CA LYS A 93 -4.61 -33.48 -3.11
C LYS A 93 -4.27 -34.73 -3.89
N GLU A 94 -3.25 -35.45 -3.46
CA GLU A 94 -2.91 -36.78 -3.97
C GLU A 94 -3.51 -37.88 -3.07
N ASP A 95 -3.26 -37.79 -1.77
CA ASP A 95 -3.64 -38.80 -0.77
C ASP A 95 -4.58 -38.21 0.31
N ASP A 96 -4.12 -37.18 1.02
CA ASP A 96 -4.78 -36.68 2.23
C ASP A 96 -4.71 -35.16 2.31
N GLU A 97 -5.88 -34.54 2.23
CA GLU A 97 -6.06 -33.09 2.26
C GLU A 97 -5.47 -32.43 3.50
N LYS A 98 -5.71 -33.02 4.68
CA LYS A 98 -5.31 -32.44 5.98
C LYS A 98 -3.81 -32.58 6.21
N LYS A 99 -3.13 -33.51 5.53
CA LYS A 99 -1.67 -33.68 5.59
C LYS A 99 -0.95 -32.80 4.57
N GLU A 100 -1.53 -32.63 3.38
CA GLU A 100 -0.92 -31.88 2.29
C GLU A 100 -1.10 -30.37 2.42
N TRP A 101 -2.22 -29.93 3.01
CA TRP A 101 -2.49 -28.51 3.26
C TRP A 101 -2.28 -28.17 4.73
N PRO A 102 -1.21 -27.41 5.06
CA PRO A 102 -0.99 -26.97 6.43
C PRO A 102 -2.10 -26.01 6.86
N PRO A 103 -2.54 -26.07 8.13
CA PRO A 103 -3.50 -25.12 8.66
C PRO A 103 -2.90 -23.71 8.63
N SER A 104 -3.72 -22.72 8.33
CA SER A 104 -3.30 -21.31 8.43
C SER A 104 -2.98 -20.92 9.87
N LYS A 105 -2.15 -19.90 10.04
CA LYS A 105 -1.95 -19.20 11.32
C LYS A 105 -3.28 -18.79 11.95
N ASN A 106 -4.25 -18.36 11.14
CA ASN A 106 -5.56 -17.88 11.61
C ASN A 106 -6.52 -19.02 12.03
N ALA A 107 -6.13 -20.28 11.79
CA ALA A 107 -6.89 -21.45 12.24
C ALA A 107 -6.94 -21.58 13.78
N THR A 108 -6.05 -20.90 14.52
CA THR A 108 -6.10 -20.88 15.99
C THR A 108 -7.28 -20.08 16.54
N ASP A 109 -7.82 -19.15 15.74
CA ASP A 109 -8.87 -18.22 16.14
C ASP A 109 -10.27 -18.67 15.71
N ASP A 110 -10.36 -19.84 15.08
CA ASP A 110 -11.60 -20.47 14.62
C ASP A 110 -11.58 -21.97 14.94
N PHE A 111 -12.71 -22.63 14.77
CA PHE A 111 -12.85 -24.07 15.02
C PHE A 111 -12.97 -24.83 13.70
N PRO A 112 -12.31 -26.01 13.57
CA PRO A 112 -12.53 -26.85 12.40
C PRO A 112 -13.99 -27.33 12.35
N PRO A 113 -14.55 -27.58 11.15
CA PRO A 113 -15.87 -28.19 11.03
C PRO A 113 -15.86 -29.59 11.67
N LEU A 114 -17.00 -30.00 12.24
CA LEU A 114 -17.15 -31.36 12.74
C LEU A 114 -17.29 -32.34 11.58
N ASP A 115 -16.84 -33.59 11.76
CA ASP A 115 -16.85 -34.60 10.69
C ASP A 115 -18.29 -34.96 10.23
N ASP A 116 -19.29 -34.77 11.10
CA ASP A 116 -20.73 -34.98 10.84
C ASP A 116 -21.50 -33.70 10.49
N GLU A 117 -20.81 -32.55 10.39
CA GLU A 117 -21.44 -31.27 10.11
C GLU A 117 -21.97 -31.20 8.67
N ILE A 118 -23.26 -30.89 8.53
CA ILE A 118 -23.88 -30.69 7.21
C ILE A 118 -23.43 -29.34 6.66
N PHE A 119 -23.02 -29.32 5.40
CA PHE A 119 -22.60 -28.09 4.73
C PHE A 119 -23.73 -27.04 4.70
N ASP A 120 -23.45 -25.85 5.24
CA ASP A 120 -24.37 -24.71 5.22
C ASP A 120 -24.24 -23.91 3.92
N PHE A 121 -25.15 -24.13 2.99
CA PHE A 121 -25.25 -23.41 1.72
C PHE A 121 -25.64 -21.92 1.88
N THR A 122 -26.10 -21.51 3.06
CA THR A 122 -26.51 -20.13 3.35
C THR A 122 -25.44 -19.33 4.07
N ALA A 123 -24.39 -19.98 4.55
CA ALA A 123 -23.27 -19.36 5.22
C ALA A 123 -22.60 -18.31 4.32
N LYS A 124 -22.13 -17.23 4.93
CA LYS A 124 -21.45 -16.12 4.27
C LYS A 124 -20.14 -15.80 4.98
N PRO A 125 -19.10 -15.34 4.25
CA PRO A 125 -17.90 -14.81 4.89
C PRO A 125 -18.26 -13.68 5.85
N ASN A 126 -17.86 -13.79 7.11
CA ASN A 126 -18.19 -12.82 8.16
C ASN A 126 -16.97 -12.33 8.96
N ARG A 127 -15.84 -13.04 8.89
CA ARG A 127 -14.59 -12.69 9.55
C ARG A 127 -13.47 -12.68 8.51
N PHE A 128 -12.70 -11.60 8.51
CA PHE A 128 -11.61 -11.37 7.60
C PHE A 128 -10.37 -10.99 8.41
N TYR A 129 -9.26 -11.65 8.12
CA TYR A 129 -7.97 -11.45 8.74
C TYR A 129 -7.12 -10.60 7.81
N PHE A 130 -6.58 -9.49 8.33
CA PHE A 130 -5.71 -8.59 7.59
C PHE A 130 -4.42 -8.37 8.37
N GLU A 131 -3.28 -8.44 7.69
CA GLU A 131 -2.01 -7.96 8.22
C GLU A 131 -1.44 -6.92 7.24
N ILE A 132 -1.12 -5.73 7.74
CA ILE A 132 -0.69 -4.61 6.90
C ILE A 132 0.75 -4.27 7.23
N GLU A 133 1.60 -4.40 6.23
CA GLU A 133 3.01 -4.04 6.30
C GLU A 133 3.23 -2.69 5.62
N THR A 134 3.81 -1.73 6.34
CA THR A 134 4.13 -0.39 5.83
C THR A 134 5.55 -0.31 5.30
N ILE A 135 5.79 0.58 4.33
CA ILE A 135 7.16 0.95 3.91
C ILE A 135 7.79 2.05 4.79
N GLY A 136 7.16 2.39 5.92
CA GLY A 136 7.63 3.41 6.87
C GLY A 136 7.21 4.85 6.55
N SER A 137 6.65 5.11 5.36
CA SER A 137 6.18 6.46 4.97
C SER A 137 4.96 6.94 5.75
N MET A 138 4.21 6.01 6.34
CA MET A 138 3.00 6.24 7.12
C MET A 138 2.87 5.11 8.14
N LYS A 139 2.28 5.39 9.32
CA LYS A 139 2.01 4.35 10.31
C LYS A 139 0.92 3.39 9.82
N PRO A 140 0.94 2.10 10.20
CA PRO A 140 -0.08 1.13 9.78
C PRO A 140 -1.51 1.57 10.12
N GLU A 141 -1.73 2.17 11.29
CA GLU A 141 -3.07 2.61 11.72
C GLU A 141 -3.57 3.75 10.84
N ASP A 142 -2.68 4.70 10.51
CA ASP A 142 -3.00 5.83 9.64
C ASP A 142 -3.33 5.36 8.21
N ILE A 143 -2.65 4.32 7.71
CA ILE A 143 -2.94 3.73 6.39
C ILE A 143 -4.39 3.23 6.35
N VAL A 144 -4.79 2.45 7.37
CA VAL A 144 -6.15 1.89 7.47
C VAL A 144 -7.20 2.99 7.58
N MET A 145 -6.98 3.94 8.49
CA MET A 145 -7.93 5.05 8.70
C MET A 145 -8.07 5.93 7.46
N ASN A 146 -6.96 6.24 6.78
CA ASN A 146 -6.99 7.01 5.55
C ASN A 146 -7.65 6.23 4.40
N ALA A 147 -7.47 4.91 4.34
CA ALA A 147 -8.14 4.06 3.35
C ALA A 147 -9.67 4.08 3.52
N PHE A 148 -10.16 3.91 4.76
CA PHE A 148 -11.59 3.99 5.05
C PHE A 148 -12.15 5.37 4.76
N LYS A 149 -11.47 6.43 5.21
CA LYS A 149 -11.84 7.81 4.89
C LYS A 149 -11.94 8.01 3.39
N LYS A 150 -10.95 7.52 2.62
CA LYS A 150 -10.95 7.71 1.17
C LYS A 150 -12.05 6.91 0.47
N LEU A 151 -12.38 5.73 0.96
CA LEU A 151 -13.49 4.93 0.47
C LEU A 151 -14.82 5.65 0.72
N LEU A 152 -15.03 6.19 1.92
CA LEU A 152 -16.22 6.97 2.26
C LEU A 152 -16.35 8.21 1.38
N GLU A 153 -15.28 8.99 1.20
CA GLU A 153 -15.25 10.14 0.29
C GLU A 153 -15.68 9.77 -1.14
N LYS A 154 -15.21 8.62 -1.64
CA LYS A 154 -15.58 8.13 -2.98
C LYS A 154 -17.06 7.75 -3.07
N ILE A 155 -17.59 7.07 -2.05
CA ILE A 155 -19.01 6.71 -1.99
C ILE A 155 -19.87 7.97 -1.93
N SER A 156 -19.53 8.93 -1.06
CA SER A 156 -20.24 10.21 -0.96
C SER A 156 -20.21 11.00 -2.27
N SER A 157 -19.07 11.01 -2.96
CA SER A 157 -18.96 11.65 -4.28
C SER A 157 -19.90 11.02 -5.31
N ILE A 158 -20.06 9.69 -5.30
CA ILE A 158 -20.99 8.99 -6.18
C ILE A 158 -22.44 9.35 -5.81
N GLN A 159 -22.77 9.31 -4.52
CA GLN A 159 -24.11 9.66 -4.04
C GLN A 159 -24.52 11.08 -4.44
N MET A 160 -23.61 12.06 -4.28
CA MET A 160 -23.85 13.44 -4.71
C MET A 160 -24.03 13.54 -6.23
N GLY A 161 -23.24 12.79 -7.01
CA GLY A 161 -23.37 12.74 -8.47
C GLY A 161 -24.71 12.15 -8.93
N LEU A 162 -25.21 11.13 -8.24
CA LEU A 162 -26.54 10.57 -8.50
C LEU A 162 -27.64 11.60 -8.23
N HIS A 163 -27.62 12.25 -7.06
CA HIS A 163 -28.61 13.28 -6.72
C HIS A 163 -28.58 14.49 -7.66
N ALA A 164 -27.41 14.86 -8.18
CA ALA A 164 -27.29 15.93 -9.17
C ALA A 164 -27.94 15.56 -10.52
N ASN A 165 -27.89 14.28 -10.91
CA ASN A 165 -28.52 13.78 -12.13
C ASN A 165 -30.02 13.51 -11.99
N ASP A 166 -30.51 13.31 -10.76
CA ASP A 166 -31.94 13.16 -10.45
C ASP A 166 -32.71 14.51 -10.46
N VAL A 167 -32.01 15.64 -10.59
CA VAL A 167 -32.66 16.93 -10.87
C VAL A 167 -33.18 16.87 -12.31
N PRO A 168 -34.51 16.97 -12.54
CA PRO A 168 -35.04 17.03 -13.89
C PRO A 168 -34.37 18.20 -14.61
N ILE A 169 -33.86 17.94 -15.83
CA ILE A 169 -33.39 18.98 -16.74
C ILE A 169 -34.61 19.79 -17.19
N ASN A 170 -35.17 20.61 -16.30
CA ASN A 170 -36.06 21.69 -16.66
C ASN A 170 -35.17 22.86 -17.10
N GLY A 171 -34.74 22.79 -18.36
CA GLY A 171 -34.43 23.98 -19.15
C GLY A 171 -33.01 24.55 -19.08
N ARG A 172 -31.97 23.77 -18.77
CA ARG A 172 -30.58 24.20 -19.06
C ARG A 172 -30.01 23.41 -20.23
N GLU A 173 -29.81 24.12 -21.35
CA GLU A 173 -29.00 23.62 -22.46
C GLU A 173 -27.59 23.27 -21.94
N PRO A 174 -27.00 22.15 -22.40
CA PRO A 174 -25.62 21.83 -22.05
C PRO A 174 -24.69 22.91 -22.62
N ALA A 175 -23.74 23.37 -21.80
CA ALA A 175 -22.69 24.26 -22.26
C ALA A 175 -21.94 23.57 -23.41
N ARG A 176 -21.89 24.23 -24.57
CA ARG A 176 -21.10 23.75 -25.72
C ARG A 176 -19.63 23.81 -25.34
N ASP A 177 -18.98 22.66 -25.34
CA ASP A 177 -17.52 22.59 -25.29
C ASP A 177 -16.95 23.28 -26.54
N VAL A 178 -16.15 24.33 -26.32
CA VAL A 178 -15.33 24.95 -27.37
C VAL A 178 -13.97 24.25 -27.31
N PHE A 179 -13.59 23.62 -28.43
CA PHE A 179 -12.30 22.97 -28.65
C PHE A 179 -11.11 23.93 -28.47
#